data_AF-A0A850NLE6-F1
#
_entry.id   AF-A0A850NLE6-F1
#
_cell.length_a   1.000
_cell.length_b   1.000
_cell.length_c   1.000
_cell.angle_alpha   90.00
_cell.angle_beta   90.00
_cell.angle_gamma   90.00
#
_symmetry.space_group_name_H-M   'P 1'
#
loop_
_entity.id
_entity.type
_entity.pdbx_description
1 polymer ?
#
loop_
_entity_poly.entity_id
_entity_poly.type
_entity_poly.pdbx_seq_one_letter_code
_entity_poly.pdbx_strand_id
1 'polypeptide(L)'
;MRELTGGEIRLAYGLFGDSLDYAAIRIHDRGYARLDAMGDMSFGGHIYLPHRHQPDFSVAPLAAQRLFIHEMVHVWQHQNRVLDLARAALRAWVGHGFRYADAYRFRLAVGRDLLDYGLEQQPAIIEEYFLRQRGGLPMGRCLNDDHEVAALLDEVLGRFLQDPGYARGRVHARRSRPAQLASDRNVAPTRRSPNANGAPTRSMA
;
A
#
# COMPACT_ATOMS: atom_id res chain seq x y z
N MET A 1 12.89 -6.90 -23.72
CA MET A 1 11.47 -6.85 -23.29
C MET A 1 10.83 -8.17 -23.67
N ARG A 2 10.01 -8.76 -22.80
CA ARG A 2 9.25 -9.98 -23.08
C ARG A 2 7.84 -9.93 -22.51
N GLU A 3 6.99 -10.83 -23.01
CA GLU A 3 5.67 -11.12 -22.45
C GLU A 3 5.79 -12.00 -21.21
N LEU A 4 4.70 -12.09 -20.45
CA LEU A 4 4.60 -13.04 -19.34
C LEU A 4 4.57 -14.47 -19.89
N THR A 5 5.26 -15.40 -19.22
CA THR A 5 5.14 -16.82 -19.55
C THR A 5 3.76 -17.33 -19.10
N GLY A 6 3.32 -18.47 -19.64
CA GLY A 6 2.10 -19.12 -19.16
C GLY A 6 2.16 -19.49 -17.67
N GLY A 7 3.34 -19.78 -17.14
CA GLY A 7 3.55 -20.02 -15.71
C GLY A 7 3.38 -18.77 -14.86
N GLU A 8 3.93 -17.64 -15.31
CA GLU A 8 3.79 -16.33 -14.65
C GLU A 8 2.35 -15.83 -14.66
N ILE A 9 1.64 -16.01 -15.78
CA ILE A 9 0.21 -15.71 -15.87
C ILE A 9 -0.56 -16.54 -14.84
N ARG A 10 -0.36 -17.86 -14.77
CA ARG A 10 -1.03 -18.71 -13.77
C ARG A 10 -0.71 -18.30 -12.33
N LEU A 11 0.55 -17.99 -12.05
CA LEU A 11 0.99 -17.55 -10.73
C LEU A 11 0.27 -16.26 -10.31
N ALA A 12 0.23 -15.26 -11.21
CA ALA A 12 -0.45 -14.00 -10.95
C ALA A 12 -1.97 -14.14 -10.94
N TYR A 13 -2.55 -14.97 -11.81
CA TYR A 13 -3.99 -15.22 -11.88
C TYR A 13 -4.56 -15.74 -10.56
N GLY A 14 -3.78 -16.55 -9.83
CA GLY A 14 -4.19 -17.03 -8.50
C GLY A 14 -4.40 -15.93 -7.45
N LEU A 15 -3.91 -14.70 -7.67
CA LEU A 15 -4.12 -13.57 -6.77
C LEU A 15 -4.97 -12.46 -7.40
N PHE A 16 -4.81 -12.21 -8.69
CA PHE A 16 -5.41 -11.05 -9.35
C PHE A 16 -6.62 -11.41 -10.22
N GLY A 17 -6.86 -12.69 -10.52
CA GLY A 17 -7.96 -13.14 -11.37
C GLY A 17 -8.09 -12.32 -12.66
N ASP A 18 -9.31 -11.96 -13.04
CA ASP A 18 -9.57 -11.17 -14.25
C ASP A 18 -9.43 -9.65 -14.04
N SER A 19 -8.82 -9.21 -12.92
CA SER A 19 -8.64 -7.77 -12.65
C SER A 19 -7.50 -7.12 -13.45
N LEU A 20 -6.76 -7.93 -14.22
CA LEU A 20 -5.62 -7.53 -15.02
C LEU A 20 -5.80 -7.95 -16.48
N ASP A 21 -5.41 -7.07 -17.39
CA ASP A 21 -5.06 -7.43 -18.76
C ASP A 21 -3.61 -7.90 -18.79
N TYR A 22 -3.42 -9.22 -18.67
CA TYR A 22 -2.12 -9.86 -18.70
C TYR A 22 -1.41 -9.71 -20.05
N ALA A 23 -2.16 -9.62 -21.14
CA ALA A 23 -1.61 -9.49 -22.48
C ALA A 23 -1.01 -8.10 -22.73
N ALA A 24 -1.33 -7.11 -21.92
CA ALA A 24 -0.70 -5.78 -21.95
C ALA A 24 0.60 -5.69 -21.14
N ILE A 25 0.86 -6.64 -20.23
CA ILE A 25 2.01 -6.58 -19.30
C ILE A 25 3.30 -6.97 -20.03
N ARG A 26 4.40 -6.26 -19.78
CA ARG A 26 5.73 -6.64 -20.27
C ARG A 26 6.78 -6.56 -19.18
N ILE A 27 7.74 -7.48 -19.23
CA ILE A 27 8.92 -7.50 -18.37
C ILE A 27 10.14 -7.01 -19.15
N HIS A 28 10.86 -6.07 -18.57
CA HIS A 28 12.08 -5.48 -19.12
C HIS A 28 13.28 -5.87 -18.25
N ASP A 29 14.29 -6.44 -18.89
CA ASP A 29 15.60 -6.73 -18.26
C ASP A 29 16.50 -5.48 -18.33
N ARG A 30 16.01 -4.39 -17.74
CA ARG A 30 16.63 -3.08 -17.63
C ARG A 30 15.79 -2.20 -16.70
N GLY A 31 16.36 -1.10 -16.20
CA GLY A 31 15.59 -0.09 -15.49
C GLY A 31 14.70 0.74 -16.42
N TYR A 32 13.84 1.55 -15.80
CA TYR A 32 12.99 2.48 -16.53
C TYR A 32 13.80 3.69 -17.00
N ALA A 33 13.84 3.91 -18.32
CA ALA A 33 14.54 5.04 -18.95
C ALA A 33 16.02 5.16 -18.53
N ARG A 34 16.39 6.16 -17.72
CA ARG A 34 17.75 6.37 -17.19
C ARG A 34 17.84 6.12 -15.67
N LEU A 35 16.85 5.44 -15.11
CA LEU A 35 16.70 5.22 -13.66
C LEU A 35 17.15 3.81 -13.25
N ASP A 36 18.11 3.22 -13.95
CA ASP A 36 18.65 1.88 -13.60
C ASP A 36 19.15 1.81 -12.16
N ALA A 37 19.68 2.93 -11.64
CA ALA A 37 20.13 3.06 -10.25
C ALA A 37 19.00 3.07 -9.20
N MET A 38 17.73 3.18 -9.62
CA MET A 38 16.58 3.11 -8.70
C MET A 38 16.15 1.67 -8.39
N GLY A 39 16.71 0.68 -9.09
CA GLY A 39 16.45 -0.74 -8.87
C GLY A 39 15.21 -1.27 -9.58
N ASP A 40 14.68 -2.38 -9.05
CA ASP A 40 13.49 -3.05 -9.56
C ASP A 40 12.26 -2.15 -9.36
N MET A 41 11.41 -2.02 -10.39
CA MET A 41 10.23 -1.16 -10.32
C MET A 41 9.15 -1.52 -11.35
N SER A 42 7.92 -1.11 -11.06
CA SER A 42 6.80 -1.18 -12.00
C SER A 42 6.26 0.19 -12.34
N PHE A 43 6.13 0.48 -13.64
CA PHE A 43 5.63 1.76 -14.13
C PHE A 43 4.81 1.58 -15.40
N GLY A 44 3.69 2.29 -15.49
CA GLY A 44 2.82 2.25 -16.68
C GLY A 44 2.26 0.86 -17.01
N GLY A 45 2.14 -0.03 -16.02
CA GLY A 45 1.69 -1.41 -16.23
C GLY A 45 2.77 -2.38 -16.72
N HIS A 46 4.03 -1.95 -16.76
CA HIS A 46 5.18 -2.78 -17.10
C HIS A 46 6.13 -2.94 -15.91
N ILE A 47 6.90 -4.02 -15.92
CA ILE A 47 7.86 -4.38 -14.86
C ILE A 47 9.28 -4.23 -15.40
N TYR A 48 10.17 -3.58 -14.64
CA TYR A 48 11.56 -3.26 -14.98
C TYR A 48 12.49 -3.85 -13.92
N LEU A 49 13.35 -4.79 -14.32
CA LEU A 49 14.19 -5.59 -13.41
C LEU A 49 15.64 -5.62 -13.92
N PRO A 50 16.46 -4.59 -13.67
CA PRO A 50 17.84 -4.53 -14.18
C PRO A 50 18.80 -5.56 -13.54
N HIS A 51 18.46 -6.14 -12.40
CA HIS A 51 19.38 -7.00 -11.64
C HIS A 51 18.80 -8.35 -11.21
N ARG A 52 17.47 -8.46 -11.18
CA ARG A 52 16.76 -9.63 -10.63
C ARG A 52 15.81 -10.26 -11.65
N HIS A 53 16.06 -10.01 -12.94
CA HIS A 53 15.33 -10.65 -14.03
C HIS A 53 15.43 -12.17 -13.94
N GLN A 54 14.35 -12.84 -14.32
CA GLN A 54 14.28 -14.29 -14.45
C GLN A 54 13.66 -14.65 -15.81
N PRO A 55 14.10 -15.77 -16.43
CA PRO A 55 13.46 -16.30 -17.63
C PRO A 55 11.98 -16.64 -17.39
N ASP A 56 11.67 -17.22 -16.24
CA ASP A 56 10.32 -17.53 -15.78
C ASP A 56 10.26 -17.45 -14.25
N PHE A 57 9.53 -16.45 -13.72
CA PHE A 57 9.40 -16.27 -12.27
C PHE A 57 8.60 -17.39 -11.60
N SER A 58 7.71 -18.08 -12.30
CA SER A 58 6.83 -19.10 -11.69
C SER A 58 7.56 -20.36 -11.23
N VAL A 59 8.74 -20.62 -11.81
CA VAL A 59 9.63 -21.74 -11.43
C VAL A 59 10.91 -21.27 -10.75
N ALA A 60 11.06 -19.96 -10.55
CA ALA A 60 12.19 -19.37 -9.85
C ALA A 60 12.09 -19.62 -8.33
N PRO A 61 13.17 -19.42 -7.55
CA PRO A 61 13.13 -19.49 -6.10
C PRO A 61 12.04 -18.59 -5.50
N LEU A 62 11.50 -18.97 -4.33
CA LEU A 62 10.38 -18.27 -3.69
C LEU A 62 10.62 -16.76 -3.51
N ALA A 63 11.86 -16.36 -3.23
CA ALA A 63 12.24 -14.95 -3.11
C ALA A 63 12.06 -14.15 -4.42
N ALA A 64 12.24 -14.79 -5.58
CA ALA A 64 12.01 -14.19 -6.89
C ALA A 64 10.53 -14.23 -7.28
N GLN A 65 9.81 -15.31 -6.97
CA GLN A 65 8.35 -15.35 -7.11
C GLN A 65 7.68 -14.22 -6.33
N ARG A 66 8.10 -14.01 -5.06
CA ARG A 66 7.63 -12.92 -4.21
C ARG A 66 7.89 -11.54 -4.83
N LEU A 67 9.09 -11.31 -5.37
CA LEU A 67 9.43 -10.07 -6.06
C LEU A 67 8.51 -9.86 -7.27
N PHE A 68 8.27 -10.90 -8.08
CA PHE A 68 7.33 -10.81 -9.19
C PHE A 68 5.91 -10.46 -8.72
N ILE A 69 5.43 -11.08 -7.63
CA ILE A 69 4.12 -10.74 -7.05
C ILE A 69 4.09 -9.29 -6.57
N HIS A 70 5.15 -8.79 -5.92
CA HIS A 70 5.26 -7.38 -5.51
C HIS A 70 5.03 -6.43 -6.70
N GLU A 71 5.78 -6.64 -7.77
CA GLU A 71 5.69 -5.83 -8.98
C GLU A 71 4.31 -5.94 -9.65
N MET A 72 3.72 -7.14 -9.66
CA MET A 72 2.36 -7.35 -10.16
C MET A 72 1.30 -6.57 -9.37
N VAL A 73 1.51 -6.32 -8.07
CA VAL A 73 0.60 -5.45 -7.28
C VAL A 73 0.64 -4.01 -7.81
N HIS A 74 1.81 -3.50 -8.20
CA HIS A 74 1.89 -2.17 -8.80
C HIS A 74 1.23 -2.10 -10.18
N VAL A 75 1.35 -3.16 -10.99
CA VAL A 75 0.60 -3.27 -12.24
C VAL A 75 -0.91 -3.29 -11.96
N TRP A 76 -1.35 -4.04 -10.95
CA TRP A 76 -2.74 -4.06 -10.51
C TRP A 76 -3.23 -2.69 -10.03
N GLN A 77 -2.44 -1.98 -9.23
CA GLN A 77 -2.73 -0.62 -8.81
C GLN A 77 -2.93 0.33 -10.00
N HIS A 78 -2.10 0.17 -11.04
CA HIS A 78 -2.16 0.97 -12.26
C HIS A 78 -3.42 0.67 -13.08
N GLN A 79 -3.63 -0.59 -13.46
CA GLN A 79 -4.75 -0.97 -14.31
C GLN A 79 -6.11 -0.77 -13.62
N ASN A 80 -6.17 -0.91 -12.29
CA ASN A 80 -7.40 -0.73 -11.51
C ASN A 80 -7.57 0.69 -10.94
N ARG A 81 -6.66 1.62 -11.25
CA ARG A 81 -6.70 3.03 -10.83
C ARG A 81 -6.79 3.22 -9.31
N VAL A 82 -6.25 2.28 -8.54
CA VAL A 82 -6.31 2.22 -7.07
C VAL A 82 -5.90 3.55 -6.42
N LEU A 83 -4.85 4.18 -6.98
CA LEU A 83 -4.35 5.49 -6.56
C LEU A 83 -4.04 6.34 -7.80
N ASP A 84 -3.98 7.66 -7.61
CA ASP A 84 -3.15 8.47 -8.49
C ASP A 84 -1.69 8.11 -8.18
N LEU A 85 -1.17 7.12 -8.90
CA LEU A 85 0.16 6.55 -8.67
C LEU A 85 1.25 7.62 -8.65
N ALA A 86 1.16 8.64 -9.50
CA ALA A 86 2.13 9.73 -9.52
C ALA A 86 2.06 10.56 -8.23
N ARG A 87 0.86 10.93 -7.76
CA ARG A 87 0.68 11.65 -6.49
C ARG A 87 0.98 10.78 -5.27
N ALA A 88 0.70 9.48 -5.33
CA ALA A 88 1.00 8.54 -4.26
C ALA A 88 2.50 8.31 -4.14
N ALA A 89 3.19 8.05 -5.26
CA ALA A 89 4.63 7.92 -5.31
C ALA A 89 5.31 9.19 -4.82
N LEU A 90 4.91 10.37 -5.31
CA LEU A 90 5.48 11.64 -4.84
C LEU A 90 5.29 11.87 -3.33
N ARG A 91 4.10 11.59 -2.80
CA ARG A 91 3.84 11.71 -1.35
C ARG A 91 4.64 10.70 -0.53
N ALA A 92 4.78 9.47 -0.99
CA ALA A 92 5.62 8.47 -0.32
C ALA A 92 7.09 8.92 -0.33
N TRP A 93 7.58 9.40 -1.46
CA TRP A 93 8.96 9.85 -1.64
C TRP A 93 9.31 11.03 -0.72
N VAL A 94 8.43 12.03 -0.65
CA VAL A 94 8.58 13.19 0.25
C VAL A 94 8.35 12.81 1.71
N GLY A 95 7.29 12.04 2.00
CA GLY A 95 6.85 11.71 3.35
C GLY A 95 7.80 10.79 4.12
N HIS A 96 8.55 9.93 3.43
CA HIS A 96 9.56 9.07 4.05
C HIS A 96 10.96 9.69 4.05
N GLY A 97 11.11 10.98 3.71
CA GLY A 97 12.41 11.66 3.74
C GLY A 97 13.48 10.95 2.93
N PHE A 98 13.10 10.43 1.75
CA PHE A 98 13.96 9.63 0.86
C PHE A 98 14.44 8.28 1.43
N ARG A 99 13.87 7.81 2.56
CA ARG A 99 14.13 6.48 3.13
C ARG A 99 13.09 5.48 2.66
N TYR A 100 13.27 4.98 1.45
CA TYR A 100 12.32 4.10 0.78
C TYR A 100 11.96 2.84 1.58
N ALA A 101 12.89 2.29 2.37
CA ALA A 101 12.66 1.12 3.22
C ALA A 101 11.57 1.34 4.29
N ASP A 102 11.39 2.57 4.79
CA ASP A 102 10.39 2.86 5.82
C ASP A 102 8.96 2.87 5.25
N ALA A 103 8.80 2.99 3.92
CA ALA A 103 7.50 2.94 3.24
C ALA A 103 6.87 1.54 3.25
N TYR A 104 7.68 0.50 3.49
CA TYR A 104 7.22 -0.89 3.48
C TYR A 104 6.75 -1.40 4.85
N ARG A 105 7.00 -0.67 5.94
CA ARG A 105 6.56 -1.10 7.28
C ARG A 105 5.06 -0.86 7.42
N PHE A 106 4.33 -1.84 7.93
CA PHE A 106 2.88 -1.74 8.09
C PHE A 106 2.38 -2.43 9.36
N ARG A 107 1.22 -1.99 9.85
CA ARG A 107 0.46 -2.64 10.92
C ARG A 107 -0.94 -2.97 10.39
N LEU A 108 -1.26 -4.25 10.35
CA LEU A 108 -2.59 -4.76 10.07
C LEU A 108 -3.53 -4.39 11.21
N ALA A 109 -4.79 -4.09 10.89
CA ALA A 109 -5.79 -3.72 11.88
C ALA A 109 -7.19 -4.17 11.42
N VAL A 110 -7.98 -4.62 12.39
CA VAL A 110 -9.39 -4.97 12.22
C VAL A 110 -10.16 -3.81 11.60
N GLY A 111 -11.07 -4.11 10.68
CA GLY A 111 -11.91 -3.17 9.97
C GLY A 111 -11.20 -2.37 8.87
N ARG A 112 -9.91 -2.59 8.62
CA ARG A 112 -9.19 -1.98 7.50
C ARG A 112 -9.21 -2.88 6.29
N ASP A 113 -9.30 -2.27 5.11
CA ASP A 113 -9.20 -2.94 3.83
C ASP A 113 -7.83 -2.66 3.19
N LEU A 114 -7.37 -3.52 2.29
CA LEU A 114 -6.10 -3.36 1.57
C LEU A 114 -5.93 -1.95 0.98
N LEU A 115 -6.99 -1.33 0.43
CA LEU A 115 -6.91 -0.01 -0.19
C LEU A 115 -6.74 1.14 0.81
N ASP A 116 -6.84 0.88 2.11
CA ASP A 116 -6.54 1.86 3.14
C ASP A 116 -5.02 1.98 3.42
N TYR A 117 -4.22 1.06 2.88
CA TYR A 117 -2.76 1.03 3.03
C TYR A 117 -2.03 1.82 1.93
N GLY A 118 -0.81 2.26 2.26
CA GLY A 118 0.04 3.04 1.35
C GLY A 118 0.51 2.25 0.12
N LEU A 119 1.11 2.98 -0.84
CA LEU A 119 1.51 2.46 -2.15
C LEU A 119 2.39 1.20 -2.05
N GLU A 120 3.43 1.24 -1.21
CA GLU A 120 4.37 0.13 -0.96
C GLU A 120 3.87 -0.87 0.09
N GLN A 121 2.97 -0.42 0.98
CA GLN A 121 2.39 -1.28 2.02
C GLN A 121 1.46 -2.33 1.40
N GLN A 122 0.68 -1.97 0.38
CA GLN A 122 -0.21 -2.91 -0.31
C GLN A 122 0.56 -4.12 -0.91
N PRO A 123 1.61 -3.92 -1.73
CA PRO A 123 2.49 -5.01 -2.15
C PRO A 123 3.09 -5.76 -0.96
N ALA A 124 3.58 -5.06 0.07
CA ALA A 124 4.20 -5.70 1.22
C ALA A 124 3.25 -6.62 2.00
N ILE A 125 1.96 -6.27 2.07
CA ILE A 125 0.88 -7.07 2.69
C ILE A 125 0.59 -8.31 1.83
N ILE A 126 0.46 -8.14 0.51
CA ILE A 126 0.22 -9.26 -0.42
C ILE A 126 1.41 -10.23 -0.44
N GLU A 127 2.66 -9.72 -0.36
CA GLU A 127 3.84 -10.56 -0.21
C GLU A 127 3.80 -11.41 1.06
N GLU A 128 3.41 -10.80 2.20
CA GLU A 128 3.32 -11.51 3.48
C GLU A 128 2.31 -12.64 3.40
N TYR A 129 1.14 -12.39 2.80
CA TYR A 129 0.14 -13.43 2.49
C TYR A 129 0.70 -14.51 1.57
N PHE A 130 1.33 -14.12 0.46
CA PHE A 130 1.89 -15.04 -0.52
C PHE A 130 2.97 -15.97 0.06
N LEU A 131 3.86 -15.45 0.90
CA LEU A 131 4.90 -16.23 1.57
C LEU A 131 4.29 -17.24 2.54
N ARG A 132 3.33 -16.83 3.37
CA ARG A 132 2.68 -17.71 4.34
C ARG A 132 1.96 -18.88 3.66
N GLN A 133 1.27 -18.63 2.55
CA GLN A 133 0.62 -19.68 1.75
C GLN A 133 1.62 -20.72 1.19
N ARG A 134 2.91 -20.39 1.14
CA ARG A 134 3.99 -21.23 0.58
C ARG A 134 4.99 -21.71 1.62
N GLY A 135 4.70 -21.53 2.92
CA GLY A 135 5.62 -21.89 4.00
C GLY A 135 6.91 -21.06 4.02
N GLY A 136 6.90 -19.88 3.41
CA GLY A 136 8.03 -18.95 3.41
C GLY A 136 8.15 -18.18 4.73
N LEU A 137 9.36 -17.70 5.02
CA LEU A 137 9.61 -16.83 6.18
C LEU A 137 9.09 -15.41 5.94
N PRO A 138 8.58 -14.73 6.97
CA PRO A 138 8.12 -13.35 6.87
C PRO A 138 9.28 -12.40 6.55
N MET A 139 8.98 -11.28 5.89
CA MET A 139 10.01 -10.29 5.51
C MET A 139 10.39 -9.34 6.67
N GLY A 140 9.79 -9.47 7.85
CA GLY A 140 10.05 -8.61 9.00
C GLY A 140 9.51 -7.17 8.86
N ARG A 141 8.51 -6.97 7.99
CA ARG A 141 7.92 -5.64 7.69
C ARG A 141 6.56 -5.42 8.35
N CYS A 142 5.89 -6.50 8.73
CA CYS A 142 4.68 -6.46 9.55
C CYS A 142 5.06 -6.15 11.00
N LEU A 143 4.37 -5.18 11.61
CA LEU A 143 4.61 -4.73 12.98
C LEU A 143 3.63 -5.33 14.00
N ASN A 144 2.79 -6.27 13.57
CA ASN A 144 1.91 -7.06 14.43
C ASN A 144 2.67 -8.26 15.00
N ASP A 145 2.13 -8.86 16.06
CA ASP A 145 2.69 -10.10 16.56
C ASP A 145 2.35 -11.26 15.61
N ASP A 146 3.32 -12.15 15.36
CA ASP A 146 3.23 -13.18 14.31
C ASP A 146 1.99 -14.09 14.41
N HIS A 147 1.47 -14.29 15.62
CA HIS A 147 0.30 -15.12 15.90
C HIS A 147 -1.03 -14.49 15.43
N GLU A 148 -1.07 -13.16 15.29
CA GLU A 148 -2.27 -12.42 14.85
C GLU A 148 -2.29 -12.22 13.33
N VAL A 149 -1.11 -12.24 12.69
CA VAL A 149 -0.94 -11.82 11.29
C VAL A 149 -1.83 -12.61 10.33
N ALA A 150 -1.97 -13.92 10.51
CA ALA A 150 -2.76 -14.75 9.60
C ALA A 150 -4.24 -14.31 9.56
N ALA A 151 -4.87 -14.19 10.73
CA ALA A 151 -6.28 -13.76 10.82
C ALA A 151 -6.46 -12.32 10.33
N LEU A 152 -5.52 -11.43 10.64
CA LEU A 152 -5.58 -10.05 10.18
C LEU A 152 -5.37 -9.91 8.66
N LEU A 153 -4.56 -10.78 8.04
CA LEU A 153 -4.40 -10.82 6.59
C LEU A 153 -5.71 -11.25 5.91
N ASP A 154 -6.36 -12.30 6.41
CA ASP A 154 -7.63 -12.77 5.86
C ASP A 154 -8.71 -11.68 5.90
N GLU A 155 -8.73 -10.88 6.97
CA GLU A 155 -9.65 -9.75 7.09
C GLU A 155 -9.29 -8.60 6.14
N VAL A 156 -8.04 -8.13 6.17
CA VAL A 156 -7.57 -6.99 5.36
C VAL A 156 -7.64 -7.28 3.87
N LEU A 157 -7.37 -8.52 3.48
CA LEU A 157 -7.39 -8.97 2.09
C LEU A 157 -8.74 -9.55 1.67
N GLY A 158 -9.72 -9.70 2.56
CA GLY A 158 -10.96 -10.42 2.28
C GLY A 158 -11.68 -9.97 1.01
N ARG A 159 -11.80 -8.64 0.81
CA ARG A 159 -12.40 -8.08 -0.42
C ARG A 159 -11.51 -8.28 -1.64
N PHE A 160 -10.20 -8.12 -1.48
CA PHE A 160 -9.24 -8.33 -2.55
C PHE A 160 -9.24 -9.78 -3.04
N LEU A 161 -9.18 -10.76 -2.12
CA LEU A 161 -9.18 -12.18 -2.47
C LEU A 161 -10.52 -12.64 -3.07
N GLN A 162 -11.64 -12.00 -2.70
CA GLN A 162 -12.94 -12.28 -3.27
C GLN A 162 -13.09 -11.73 -4.70
N ASP A 163 -12.72 -10.47 -4.91
CA ASP A 163 -12.77 -9.81 -6.22
C ASP A 163 -11.69 -8.73 -6.28
N PRO A 164 -10.50 -9.01 -6.86
CA PRO A 164 -9.45 -8.01 -6.99
C PRO A 164 -9.86 -6.79 -7.84
N GLY A 165 -10.92 -6.88 -8.64
CA GLY A 165 -11.47 -5.79 -9.44
C GLY A 165 -12.22 -4.72 -8.63
N TYR A 166 -12.59 -5.01 -7.37
CA TYR A 166 -13.34 -4.11 -6.49
C TYR A 166 -12.72 -2.71 -6.32
N ALA A 167 -11.39 -2.64 -6.49
CA ALA A 167 -10.62 -1.41 -6.44
C ALA A 167 -11.16 -0.32 -7.37
N ARG A 168 -11.64 -0.70 -8.57
CA ARG A 168 -12.21 0.24 -9.54
C ARG A 168 -13.43 0.96 -8.96
N GLY A 169 -14.26 0.27 -8.18
CA GLY A 169 -15.48 0.82 -7.57
C GLY A 169 -15.21 1.87 -6.49
N ARG A 170 -14.17 1.66 -5.65
CA ARG A 170 -13.84 2.56 -4.53
C ARG A 170 -13.34 3.93 -5.01
N VAL A 171 -12.67 3.98 -6.17
CA VAL A 171 -12.21 5.22 -6.83
C VAL A 171 -13.38 6.07 -7.28
N HIS A 172 -14.42 5.46 -7.86
CA HIS A 172 -15.63 6.17 -8.29
C HIS A 172 -16.40 6.74 -7.09
N ALA A 173 -16.52 5.98 -5.99
CA ALA A 173 -17.16 6.45 -4.76
C ALA A 173 -16.42 7.65 -4.13
N ARG A 174 -15.08 7.65 -4.15
CA ARG A 174 -14.27 8.75 -3.59
C ARG A 174 -14.31 10.03 -4.43
N ARG A 175 -14.43 9.90 -5.77
CA ARG A 175 -14.61 11.04 -6.69
C ARG A 175 -16.02 11.65 -6.60
N SER A 176 -17.01 10.86 -6.18
CA SER A 176 -18.42 11.28 -6.09
C SER A 176 -18.77 11.94 -4.75
N ARG A 177 -17.86 11.93 -3.76
CA ARG A 177 -18.03 12.69 -2.51
C ARG A 177 -17.71 14.17 -2.76
N PRO A 178 -18.64 15.11 -2.56
CA PRO A 178 -18.30 16.53 -2.57
C PRO A 178 -17.26 16.79 -1.47
N ALA A 179 -16.27 17.63 -1.78
CA ALA A 179 -15.29 18.08 -0.81
C ALA A 179 -16.00 18.89 0.27
N GLN A 180 -16.38 18.24 1.38
CA GLN A 180 -16.70 18.96 2.60
C GLN A 180 -15.39 19.58 3.08
N LEU A 181 -15.25 20.88 2.82
CA LEU A 181 -14.22 21.74 3.40
C LEU A 181 -14.22 21.51 4.91
N ALA A 182 -13.04 21.16 5.44
CA ALA A 182 -12.75 21.33 6.85
C ALA A 182 -12.72 22.84 7.16
N SER A 183 -13.87 23.40 7.52
CA SER A 183 -13.98 24.70 8.18
C SER A 183 -14.33 24.49 9.65
N ASP A 184 -13.44 23.86 10.40
CA ASP A 184 -13.45 23.94 11.87
C ASP A 184 -12.06 24.38 12.34
N ARG A 185 -11.81 25.68 12.15
CA ARG A 185 -10.89 26.46 12.97
C ARG A 185 -11.66 27.65 13.51
N ASN A 186 -12.31 27.49 14.66
CA ASN A 186 -12.35 28.56 15.67
C ASN A 186 -12.86 28.01 17.02
N VAL A 187 -11.95 27.57 17.88
CA VAL A 187 -12.15 27.66 19.33
C VAL A 187 -10.99 28.49 19.86
N ALA A 188 -11.24 29.78 20.01
CA ALA A 188 -10.34 30.69 20.70
C ALA A 188 -10.36 30.40 22.22
N PRO A 189 -9.25 30.62 22.94
CA PRO A 189 -9.19 30.36 24.36
C PRO A 189 -9.86 31.52 25.12
N THR A 190 -10.93 31.23 25.86
CA THR A 190 -11.46 32.21 26.84
C THR A 190 -10.47 32.38 27.97
N ARG A 191 -9.74 33.50 27.93
CA ARG A 191 -9.03 34.09 29.07
C ARG A 191 -10.01 34.33 30.21
N ARG A 192 -9.71 33.82 31.40
CA ARG A 192 -10.19 34.43 32.65
C ARG A 192 -9.16 35.46 33.11
N SER A 193 -9.62 36.69 33.31
CA SER A 193 -8.91 37.74 34.03
C SER A 193 -9.84 38.32 35.10
N PRO A 194 -9.27 38.94 36.15
CA PRO A 194 -9.79 38.92 37.51
C PRO A 194 -10.73 40.09 37.78
N ASN A 195 -11.53 40.00 38.84
CA ASN A 195 -11.97 41.21 39.52
C ASN A 195 -11.99 41.03 41.04
N ALA A 196 -11.27 41.94 41.69
CA ALA A 196 -11.27 42.19 43.12
C ALA A 196 -12.36 43.20 43.45
N ASN A 197 -13.00 43.06 44.62
CA ASN A 197 -13.06 44.10 45.65
C ASN A 197 -14.20 43.83 46.66
N GLY A 198 -13.89 44.10 47.92
CA GLY A 198 -14.84 44.74 48.84
C GLY A 198 -15.20 43.94 50.08
N ALA A 199 -14.44 44.15 51.16
CA ALA A 199 -14.82 43.82 52.54
C ALA A 199 -16.10 44.59 52.99
N PRO A 200 -16.66 44.30 54.17
CA PRO A 200 -16.13 44.95 55.36
C PRO A 200 -16.07 44.09 56.64
N THR A 201 -15.40 44.69 57.60
CA THR A 201 -15.07 44.35 58.98
C THR A 201 -16.26 44.05 59.90
N ARG A 202 -16.06 43.19 60.92
CA ARG A 202 -16.29 43.56 62.32
C ARG A 202 -15.65 42.61 63.35
N SER A 203 -15.34 43.23 64.49
CA SER A 203 -14.47 42.85 65.60
C SER A 203 -15.04 41.86 66.62
N MET A 204 -14.11 41.26 67.37
CA MET A 204 -14.11 40.92 68.81
C MET A 204 -15.09 39.89 69.37
N ALA A 205 -14.55 38.77 69.86
CA ALA A 205 -14.21 38.57 71.27
C ALA A 205 -13.16 37.44 71.39
#